data_AF-A0A126T3C1-F1
#
_entry.id   AF-A0A126T3C1-F1
#
_cell.length_a   1.000
_cell.length_b   1.000
_cell.length_c   1.000
_cell.angle_alpha   90.00
_cell.angle_beta   90.00
_cell.angle_gamma   90.00
#
_symmetry.space_group_name_H-M   'P 1'
#
loop_
_entity.id
_entity.type
_entity.pdbx_description
1 polymer ?
#
loop_
_entity_poly.entity_id
_entity_poly.type
_entity_poly.pdbx_seq_one_letter_code
_entity_poly.pdbx_strand_id
1 'polypeptide(L)'
;MKTFTAITISALLFASAGVFAEEHATEALKHAEQAVTHGKAGHSPVLVEHAEAALTHAKKGAEVAKGESKTHLDAGVKSLESAIEHGKMGHADVATKAAEEAVGHIKAGNK
;
A
#
# COMPACT_ATOMS: atom_id res chain seq x y z
N MET A 1 27.05 45.25 -4.82
CA MET A 1 26.06 44.67 -5.76
C MET A 1 25.58 43.35 -5.19
N LYS A 2 24.28 43.08 -5.32
CA LYS A 2 23.52 42.03 -4.60
C LYS A 2 23.58 40.70 -5.36
N THR A 3 23.85 39.59 -4.68
CA THR A 3 23.40 38.25 -5.10
C THR A 3 23.31 37.30 -3.90
N PHE A 4 22.10 37.18 -3.32
CA PHE A 4 21.72 36.07 -2.44
C PHE A 4 20.39 35.51 -2.94
N THR A 5 20.42 34.67 -3.97
CA THR A 5 19.24 33.90 -4.37
C THR A 5 19.70 32.62 -5.05
N ALA A 6 19.78 31.50 -4.32
CA ALA A 6 19.78 30.14 -4.91
C ALA A 6 19.84 29.01 -3.85
N ILE A 7 19.04 29.01 -2.78
CA ILE A 7 18.88 27.78 -1.96
C ILE A 7 17.46 27.72 -1.39
N THR A 8 16.44 27.45 -2.21
CA THR A 8 15.10 27.11 -1.69
C THR A 8 14.38 26.01 -2.48
N ILE A 9 14.89 25.58 -3.64
CA ILE A 9 14.19 24.62 -4.51
C ILE A 9 14.27 23.18 -3.96
N SER A 10 15.36 22.81 -3.25
CA SER A 10 15.54 21.43 -2.80
C SER A 10 14.58 21.00 -1.69
N ALA A 11 14.17 21.90 -0.79
CA ALA A 11 13.30 21.54 0.33
C ALA A 11 11.84 21.25 -0.10
N LEU A 12 11.37 21.87 -1.19
CA LEU A 12 9.99 21.72 -1.68
C LEU A 12 9.75 20.35 -2.32
N LEU A 13 10.77 19.75 -2.94
CA LEU A 13 10.69 18.43 -3.58
C LEU A 13 10.65 17.27 -2.57
N PHE A 14 11.24 17.45 -1.38
CA PHE A 14 11.18 16.41 -0.33
C PHE A 14 9.83 16.37 0.38
N ALA A 15 9.17 17.52 0.55
CA ALA A 15 7.86 17.58 1.18
C ALA A 15 6.77 16.90 0.33
N SER A 16 6.82 17.06 -0.99
CA SER A 16 5.79 16.51 -1.89
C SER A 16 5.82 14.98 -1.99
N ALA A 17 7.01 14.36 -1.97
CA ALA A 17 7.13 12.90 -2.06
C ALA A 17 6.47 12.16 -0.89
N GLY A 18 6.53 12.73 0.33
CA GLY A 18 5.86 12.17 1.50
C GLY A 18 4.34 12.18 1.37
N VAL A 19 3.77 13.30 0.90
CA VAL A 19 2.32 13.44 0.70
C VAL A 19 1.77 12.43 -0.31
N PHE A 20 2.48 12.19 -1.42
CA PHE A 20 2.07 11.18 -2.39
C PHE A 20 2.16 9.75 -1.84
N ALA A 21 3.16 9.46 -0.99
CA ALA A 21 3.29 8.16 -0.34
C ALA A 21 2.10 7.88 0.58
N GLU A 22 1.70 8.88 1.38
CA GLU A 22 0.59 8.81 2.34
C GLU A 22 -0.77 8.65 1.64
N GLU A 23 -1.03 9.41 0.57
CA GLU A 23 -2.28 9.28 -0.21
C GLU A 23 -2.44 7.87 -0.78
N HIS A 24 -1.39 7.36 -1.42
CA HIS A 24 -1.41 6.01 -1.98
C HIS A 24 -1.47 4.93 -0.89
N ALA A 25 -0.74 5.07 0.22
CA ALA A 25 -0.81 4.12 1.32
C ALA A 25 -2.21 4.09 1.98
N THR A 26 -2.89 5.24 2.04
CA THR A 26 -4.26 5.34 2.57
C THR A 26 -5.29 4.64 1.69
N GLU A 27 -5.27 4.86 0.37
CA GLU A 27 -6.16 4.13 -0.54
C GLU A 27 -5.80 2.63 -0.61
N ALA A 28 -4.52 2.27 -0.52
CA ALA A 28 -4.10 0.87 -0.42
C ALA A 28 -4.70 0.20 0.81
N LEU A 29 -4.67 0.87 1.97
CA LEU A 29 -5.21 0.36 3.23
C LEU A 29 -6.72 0.14 3.12
N LYS A 30 -7.45 1.13 2.60
CA LYS A 30 -8.90 1.04 2.40
C LYS A 30 -9.29 -0.17 1.54
N HIS A 31 -8.62 -0.38 0.41
CA HIS A 31 -8.88 -1.53 -0.44
C HIS A 31 -8.46 -2.85 0.24
N ALA A 32 -7.34 -2.89 0.96
CA ALA A 32 -6.93 -4.08 1.70
C ALA A 32 -7.94 -4.46 2.80
N GLU A 33 -8.52 -3.50 3.51
CA GLU A 33 -9.57 -3.74 4.51
C GLU A 33 -10.88 -4.28 3.88
N GLN A 34 -11.23 -3.81 2.68
CA GLN A 34 -12.34 -4.39 1.90
C GLN A 34 -12.03 -5.82 1.44
N ALA A 35 -10.78 -6.10 1.04
CA ALA A 35 -10.35 -7.46 0.69
C ALA A 35 -10.49 -8.41 1.89
N VAL A 36 -10.09 -7.98 3.10
CA VAL A 36 -10.32 -8.74 4.35
C VAL A 36 -11.81 -8.95 4.62
N THR A 37 -12.62 -7.90 4.47
CA THR A 37 -14.07 -7.97 4.72
C THR A 37 -14.74 -8.99 3.81
N HIS A 38 -14.47 -8.92 2.52
CA HIS A 38 -15.02 -9.86 1.53
C HIS A 38 -14.41 -11.26 1.65
N GLY A 39 -13.14 -11.36 2.03
CA GLY A 39 -12.49 -12.62 2.38
C GLY A 39 -13.20 -13.37 3.50
N LYS A 40 -13.49 -12.69 4.61
CA LYS A 40 -14.24 -13.23 5.74
C LYS A 40 -15.67 -13.66 5.37
N ALA A 41 -16.23 -13.08 4.32
CA ALA A 41 -17.53 -13.48 3.77
C ALA A 41 -17.43 -14.65 2.76
N GLY A 42 -16.22 -15.16 2.47
CA GLY A 42 -16.00 -16.20 1.45
C GLY A 42 -16.10 -15.69 0.01
N HIS A 43 -16.16 -14.38 -0.20
CA HIS A 43 -16.31 -13.76 -1.52
C HIS A 43 -14.95 -13.63 -2.23
N SER A 44 -14.28 -14.75 -2.53
CA SER A 44 -12.93 -14.76 -3.12
C SER A 44 -12.75 -13.85 -4.35
N PRO A 45 -13.68 -13.80 -5.32
CA PRO A 45 -13.54 -12.88 -6.46
C PRO A 45 -13.49 -11.41 -6.05
N VAL A 46 -14.32 -11.00 -5.08
CA VAL A 46 -14.39 -9.61 -4.60
C VAL A 46 -13.18 -9.28 -3.72
N LEU A 47 -12.69 -10.24 -2.93
CA LEU A 47 -11.40 -10.12 -2.26
C LEU A 47 -10.29 -9.81 -3.26
N VAL A 48 -10.20 -10.57 -4.35
CA VAL A 48 -9.15 -10.40 -5.38
C VAL A 48 -9.23 -9.01 -6.02
N GLU A 49 -10.43 -8.54 -6.38
CA GLU A 49 -10.63 -7.21 -6.95
C GLU A 49 -10.07 -6.11 -6.03
N HIS A 50 -10.45 -6.15 -4.76
CA HIS A 50 -9.93 -5.19 -3.78
C HIS A 50 -8.43 -5.37 -3.52
N ALA A 51 -7.91 -6.60 -3.50
CA ALA A 51 -6.48 -6.84 -3.31
C ALA A 51 -5.64 -6.31 -4.50
N GLU A 52 -6.12 -6.41 -5.73
CA GLU A 52 -5.46 -5.85 -6.94
C GLU A 52 -5.44 -4.31 -6.92
N ALA A 53 -6.54 -3.69 -6.49
CA ALA A 53 -6.60 -2.25 -6.29
C ALA A 53 -5.64 -1.80 -5.17
N ALA A 54 -5.64 -2.50 -4.04
CA ALA A 54 -4.70 -2.26 -2.95
C ALA A 54 -3.24 -2.40 -3.42
N LEU A 55 -2.94 -3.42 -4.22
CA LEU A 55 -1.59 -3.69 -4.74
C LEU A 55 -1.08 -2.54 -5.60
N THR A 56 -1.96 -2.00 -6.45
CA THR A 56 -1.63 -0.87 -7.33
C THR A 56 -1.23 0.36 -6.51
N HIS A 57 -2.02 0.69 -5.48
CA HIS A 57 -1.74 1.82 -4.61
C HIS A 57 -0.51 1.56 -3.72
N ALA A 58 -0.36 0.37 -3.14
CA ALA A 58 0.78 0.02 -2.30
C ALA A 58 2.11 0.11 -3.07
N LYS A 59 2.14 -0.34 -4.34
CA LYS A 59 3.33 -0.19 -5.21
C LYS A 59 3.69 1.28 -5.44
N LYS A 60 2.72 2.13 -5.79
CA LYS A 60 2.94 3.57 -5.96
C LYS A 60 3.43 4.25 -4.69
N GLY A 61 2.85 3.90 -3.53
CA GLY A 61 3.33 4.39 -2.24
C GLY A 61 4.77 3.96 -1.97
N ALA A 62 5.11 2.70 -2.24
CA ALA A 62 6.43 2.14 -2.02
C ALA A 62 7.53 2.71 -2.96
N GLU A 63 7.16 3.22 -4.13
CA GLU A 63 8.09 3.87 -5.07
C GLU A 63 8.66 5.19 -4.54
N VAL A 64 7.83 5.95 -3.81
CA VAL A 64 8.20 7.27 -3.27
C VAL A 64 8.56 7.24 -1.78
N ALA A 65 8.14 6.21 -1.06
CA ALA A 65 8.47 6.01 0.35
C ALA A 65 9.96 5.70 0.56
N LYS A 66 10.44 5.94 1.79
CA LYS A 66 11.82 5.67 2.21
C LYS A 66 11.82 5.06 3.62
N GLY A 67 12.96 4.48 4.01
CA GLY A 67 13.15 3.94 5.36
C GLY A 67 12.13 2.85 5.72
N GLU A 68 11.71 2.84 6.99
CA GLU A 68 10.76 1.84 7.52
C GLU A 68 9.41 1.86 6.80
N SER A 69 8.93 3.04 6.37
CA SER A 69 7.70 3.16 5.60
C SER A 69 7.79 2.35 4.30
N LYS A 70 8.91 2.46 3.57
CA LYS A 70 9.14 1.64 2.37
C LYS A 70 9.22 0.15 2.70
N THR A 71 9.94 -0.24 3.74
CA THR A 71 10.06 -1.65 4.15
C THR A 71 8.69 -2.27 4.42
N HIS A 72 7.83 -1.55 5.13
CA HIS A 72 6.49 -2.00 5.41
C HIS A 72 5.58 -2.01 4.18
N LEU A 73 5.64 -1.00 3.31
CA LEU A 73 4.86 -1.01 2.07
C LEU A 73 5.30 -2.14 1.12
N ASP A 74 6.60 -2.41 0.99
CA ASP A 74 7.11 -3.53 0.20
C ASP A 74 6.67 -4.89 0.77
N ALA A 75 6.58 -5.02 2.10
CA ALA A 75 6.03 -6.22 2.74
C ALA A 75 4.52 -6.36 2.50
N GLY A 76 3.77 -5.26 2.60
CA GLY A 76 2.34 -5.24 2.27
C GLY A 76 2.07 -5.63 0.81
N VAL A 77 2.91 -5.17 -0.13
CA VAL A 77 2.86 -5.57 -1.55
C VAL A 77 2.96 -7.10 -1.70
N LYS A 78 3.91 -7.75 -1.01
CA LYS A 78 4.08 -9.21 -1.08
C LYS A 78 2.88 -9.95 -0.49
N SER A 79 2.35 -9.49 0.63
CA SER A 79 1.15 -10.06 1.23
C SER A 79 -0.07 -9.92 0.32
N LEU A 80 -0.23 -8.79 -0.39
CA LEU A 80 -1.29 -8.61 -1.39
C LEU A 80 -1.12 -9.53 -2.60
N GLU A 81 0.11 -9.72 -3.10
CA GLU A 81 0.39 -10.67 -4.18
C GLU A 81 -0.03 -12.10 -3.78
N SER A 82 0.27 -12.50 -2.54
CA SER A 82 -0.18 -13.79 -1.98
C SER A 82 -1.71 -13.87 -1.83
N ALA A 83 -2.36 -12.79 -1.38
CA ALA A 83 -3.81 -12.72 -1.28
C ALA A 83 -4.49 -12.89 -2.66
N ILE A 84 -3.94 -12.27 -3.70
CA ILE A 84 -4.43 -12.37 -5.08
C ILE A 84 -4.23 -13.78 -5.62
N GLU A 85 -3.04 -14.36 -5.44
CA GLU A 85 -2.73 -15.72 -5.90
C GLU A 85 -3.69 -16.73 -5.29
N HIS A 86 -3.81 -16.76 -3.97
CA HIS A 86 -4.70 -17.69 -3.27
C HIS A 86 -6.18 -17.39 -3.53
N GLY A 87 -6.56 -16.12 -3.64
CA GLY A 87 -7.92 -15.72 -3.96
C GLY A 87 -8.36 -16.22 -5.34
N LYS A 88 -7.47 -16.15 -6.35
CA LYS A 88 -7.71 -16.69 -7.70
C LYS A 88 -7.82 -18.22 -7.72
N MET A 89 -7.21 -18.90 -6.76
CA MET A 89 -7.38 -20.36 -6.56
C MET A 89 -8.65 -20.71 -5.78
N GLY A 90 -9.43 -19.72 -5.33
CA GLY A 90 -10.60 -19.94 -4.48
C GLY A 90 -10.28 -20.24 -3.01
N HIS A 91 -9.02 -20.11 -2.59
CA HIS A 91 -8.58 -20.36 -1.22
C HIS A 91 -8.91 -19.15 -0.31
N ALA A 92 -10.21 -18.91 -0.08
CA ALA A 92 -10.72 -17.71 0.61
C ALA A 92 -10.02 -17.45 1.95
N ASP A 93 -9.85 -18.49 2.79
CA ASP A 93 -9.26 -18.35 4.12
C ASP A 93 -7.78 -17.92 4.06
N VAL A 94 -7.00 -18.54 3.17
CA VAL A 94 -5.58 -18.22 2.99
C VAL A 94 -5.42 -16.82 2.40
N ALA A 95 -6.24 -16.48 1.41
CA ALA A 95 -6.26 -15.15 0.80
C ALA A 95 -6.63 -14.07 1.82
N THR A 96 -7.59 -14.34 2.70
CA THR A 96 -8.02 -13.43 3.77
C THR A 96 -6.89 -13.17 4.75
N LYS A 97 -6.19 -14.22 5.20
CA LYS A 97 -5.05 -14.08 6.11
C LYS A 97 -3.93 -13.24 5.48
N ALA A 98 -3.61 -13.48 4.22
CA ALA A 98 -2.63 -12.68 3.49
C ALA A 98 -3.08 -11.21 3.36
N ALA A 99 -4.37 -10.95 3.13
CA ALA A 99 -4.91 -9.59 3.13
C ALA A 99 -4.83 -8.92 4.53
N GLU A 100 -5.02 -9.65 5.62
CA GLU A 100 -4.85 -9.13 6.99
C GLU A 100 -3.39 -8.76 7.29
N GLU A 101 -2.43 -9.58 6.85
CA GLU A 101 -1.01 -9.28 6.93
C GLU A 101 -0.66 -8.02 6.12
N ALA A 102 -1.25 -7.87 4.93
CA ALA A 102 -1.10 -6.67 4.11
C ALA A 102 -1.63 -5.43 4.84
N VAL A 103 -2.82 -5.48 5.45
CA VAL A 103 -3.38 -4.38 6.25
C VAL A 103 -2.42 -3.98 7.37
N GLY A 104 -1.88 -4.95 8.11
CA GLY A 104 -0.93 -4.69 9.19
C GLY A 104 0.33 -3.96 8.70
N HIS A 105 0.92 -4.42 7.60
CA HIS A 105 2.10 -3.81 7.00
C HIS A 105 1.81 -2.43 6.41
N ILE A 106 0.74 -2.26 5.63
CA ILE A 106 0.40 -0.97 5.03
C ILE A 106 0.14 0.07 6.12
N LYS A 107 -0.57 -0.29 7.19
CA LYS A 107 -0.79 0.60 8.34
C LYS A 107 0.50 0.99 9.05
N ALA A 108 1.46 0.07 9.16
CA ALA A 108 2.78 0.38 9.74
C ALA A 108 3.63 1.27 8.82
N GLY A 109 3.43 1.18 7.50
CA GLY A 109 4.12 1.96 6.48
C GLY A 109 3.49 3.32 6.16
N ASN A 110 2.22 3.54 6.55
CA ASN A 110 1.50 4.79 6.38
C ASN A 110 1.73 5.70 7.60
N LYS A 111 2.85 6.42 7.61
CA LYS A 111 3.28 7.32 8.70
C LYS A 111 3.90 8.60 8.15
#